data_AF-A0A7R9TGR1-F1
#
_entry.id   AF-A0A7R9TGR1-F1
#
_cell.length_a   1.000
_cell.length_b   1.000
_cell.length_c   1.000
_cell.angle_alpha   90.00
_cell.angle_beta   90.00
_cell.angle_gamma   90.00
#
_symmetry.space_group_name_H-M   'P 1'
#
loop_
_entity.id
_entity.type
_entity.pdbx_description
1 polymer ?
#
loop_
_entity_poly.entity_id
_entity_poly.type
_entity_poly.pdbx_seq_one_letter_code
_entity_poly.pdbx_strand_id
1 'polypeptide(L)'
;ESESESESSSSESEDDDSDASEPDEREEANATRERMRLYERDRMRYYYAIVECDDADVASAVYSQCDGLEFERSSCRLDLRYVPDDQSFEGREVRDVATEVPSDYEPPDFQMKALQHTNVKLSWDDDDPTRTKALRRKLTEDRLKDEDFAAYMGSDSSEEEEEEE
;
A
#
# COMPACT_ATOMS: atom_id res chain seq x y z
N GLU A 1 35.32 16.59 9.23
CA GLU A 1 34.17 17.46 9.53
C GLU A 1 33.51 17.82 8.21
N SER A 2 32.26 17.37 8.03
CA SER A 2 31.25 17.96 7.14
C SER A 2 30.11 16.95 7.04
N GLU A 3 29.23 17.04 8.02
CA GLU A 3 27.89 16.45 7.99
C GLU A 3 27.08 17.22 6.94
N SER A 4 26.41 16.52 6.03
CA SER A 4 25.47 17.11 5.10
C SER A 4 24.11 16.47 5.35
N GLU A 5 23.33 17.16 6.17
CA GLU A 5 21.92 16.88 6.41
C GLU A 5 21.16 17.14 5.11
N SER A 6 20.28 16.20 4.75
CA SER A 6 19.39 16.36 3.61
C SER A 6 18.01 16.74 4.13
N GLU A 7 17.73 18.04 4.16
CA GLU A 7 16.40 18.61 4.32
C GLU A 7 15.39 17.98 3.34
N SER A 8 14.46 17.20 3.88
CA SER A 8 13.23 16.78 3.21
C SER A 8 12.34 18.01 3.01
N SER A 9 12.22 18.49 1.77
CA SER A 9 11.22 19.50 1.43
C SER A 9 9.84 18.83 1.36
N SER A 10 9.20 18.70 2.53
CA SER A 10 7.78 18.43 2.63
C SER A 10 7.05 19.63 2.03
N SER A 11 6.57 19.52 0.80
CA SER A 11 5.66 20.51 0.24
C SER A 11 4.32 20.32 0.93
N GLU A 12 4.17 21.00 2.07
CA GLU A 12 2.88 21.22 2.69
C GLU A 12 2.03 21.98 1.68
N SER A 13 1.07 21.28 1.08
CA SER A 13 0.00 21.94 0.33
C SER A 13 -0.94 22.55 1.37
N GLU A 14 -0.56 23.73 1.85
CA GLU A 14 -1.48 24.65 2.49
C GLU A 14 -2.52 25.12 1.45
N ASP A 15 -3.73 25.37 1.96
CA ASP A 15 -4.83 26.12 1.35
C ASP A 15 -5.73 25.42 0.31
N ASP A 16 -6.74 24.74 0.85
CA ASP A 16 -8.13 24.90 0.38
C ASP A 16 -9.06 25.00 1.61
N ASP A 17 -8.75 25.96 2.48
CA ASP A 17 -9.73 26.53 3.41
C ASP A 17 -10.36 27.72 2.68
N SER A 18 -11.14 27.42 1.62
CA SER A 18 -12.07 28.41 1.10
C SER A 18 -13.04 28.70 2.24
N ASP A 19 -12.89 29.88 2.83
CA ASP A 19 -13.72 30.49 3.86
C ASP A 19 -15.22 30.26 3.56
N ALA A 20 -15.75 29.14 4.05
CA ALA A 20 -17.16 28.80 3.98
C ALA A 20 -17.87 29.74 4.96
N SER A 21 -18.24 30.90 4.44
CA SER A 21 -18.82 32.00 5.23
C SER A 21 -20.19 31.65 5.82
N GLU A 22 -20.86 30.62 5.31
CA GLU A 22 -22.16 30.13 5.77
C GLU A 22 -22.02 28.82 6.57
N PRO A 23 -22.75 28.65 7.69
CA PRO A 23 -22.65 27.46 8.55
C PRO A 23 -23.05 26.17 7.83
N ASP A 24 -24.00 26.23 6.89
CA ASP A 24 -24.48 25.07 6.12
C ASP A 24 -23.40 24.55 5.15
N GLU A 25 -22.66 25.43 4.49
CA GLU A 25 -21.54 25.07 3.59
C GLU A 25 -20.39 24.41 4.36
N ARG A 26 -20.14 24.87 5.60
CA ARG A 26 -19.12 24.27 6.47
C ARG A 26 -19.50 22.87 6.93
N GLU A 27 -20.78 22.63 7.22
CA GLU A 27 -21.28 21.31 7.58
C GLU A 27 -21.19 20.34 6.39
N GLU A 28 -21.54 20.80 5.19
CA GLU A 28 -21.41 20.01 3.96
C GLU A 28 -19.94 19.68 3.64
N ALA A 29 -19.02 20.63 3.80
CA ALA A 29 -17.59 20.41 3.61
C ALA A 29 -17.04 19.37 4.61
N ASN A 30 -17.44 19.45 5.87
CA ASN A 30 -17.04 18.47 6.89
C ASN A 30 -17.60 17.06 6.59
N ALA A 31 -18.88 16.97 6.22
CA ALA A 31 -19.48 15.70 5.84
C ALA A 31 -18.78 15.08 4.62
N THR A 32 -18.36 15.91 3.66
CA THR A 32 -17.61 15.46 2.49
C THR A 32 -16.23 14.93 2.88
N ARG A 33 -15.49 15.64 3.73
CA ARG A 33 -14.19 15.19 4.27
C ARG A 33 -14.32 13.86 5.02
N GLU A 34 -15.38 13.68 5.81
CA GLU A 34 -15.64 12.43 6.52
C GLU A 34 -15.95 11.27 5.56
N ARG A 35 -16.73 11.52 4.49
CA ARG A 35 -16.98 10.51 3.44
C ARG A 35 -15.69 10.11 2.71
N MET A 36 -14.81 11.06 2.39
CA MET A 36 -13.51 10.76 1.77
C MET A 36 -12.64 9.90 2.70
N ARG A 37 -12.57 10.26 3.98
CA ARG A 37 -11.86 9.47 5.00
C ARG A 37 -12.41 8.05 5.13
N LEU A 38 -13.74 7.91 5.12
CA LEU A 38 -14.40 6.60 5.20
C LEU A 38 -14.08 5.75 3.98
N TYR A 39 -14.15 6.32 2.78
CA TYR A 39 -13.83 5.65 1.53
C TYR A 39 -12.40 5.09 1.53
N GLU A 40 -11.42 5.92 1.89
CA GLU A 40 -10.02 5.49 1.99
C GLU A 40 -9.86 4.34 3.00
N ARG A 41 -10.52 4.43 4.17
CA ARG A 41 -10.50 3.38 5.19
C ARG A 41 -11.13 2.08 4.72
N ASP A 42 -12.23 2.14 3.98
CA ASP A 42 -12.92 0.94 3.54
C ASP A 42 -12.17 0.27 2.38
N ARG A 43 -11.47 1.04 1.53
CA ARG A 43 -10.58 0.51 0.49
C ARG A 43 -9.44 -0.34 1.05
N MET A 44 -8.97 -0.05 2.27
CA MET A 44 -7.94 -0.87 2.93
C MET A 44 -8.39 -2.31 3.20
N ARG A 45 -9.70 -2.55 3.28
CA ARG A 45 -10.26 -3.89 3.53
C ARG A 45 -10.26 -4.78 2.28
N TYR A 46 -9.91 -4.25 1.11
CA TYR A 46 -9.91 -5.01 -0.13
C TYR A 46 -8.72 -5.95 -0.26
N TYR A 47 -7.66 -5.71 0.51
CA TYR A 47 -6.47 -6.54 0.50
C TYR A 47 -6.34 -7.31 1.81
N TYR A 48 -6.07 -8.60 1.68
CA TYR A 48 -5.66 -9.47 2.78
C TYR A 48 -4.53 -10.36 2.28
N ALA A 49 -3.71 -10.85 3.20
CA ALA A 49 -2.65 -11.80 2.91
C ALA A 49 -2.92 -13.12 3.64
N ILE A 50 -2.47 -14.22 3.05
CA ILE A 50 -2.44 -15.54 3.70
C ILE A 50 -0.99 -15.86 3.99
N VAL A 51 -0.72 -16.25 5.23
CA VAL A 51 0.61 -16.67 5.67
C VAL A 51 0.51 -18.12 6.09
N GLU A 52 1.21 -18.98 5.36
CA GLU A 52 1.38 -20.39 5.72
C GLU A 52 2.63 -20.52 6.58
N CYS A 53 2.52 -21.23 7.72
CA CYS A 53 3.62 -21.46 8.64
C CYS A 53 3.89 -22.97 8.71
N ASP A 54 5.16 -23.34 8.87
CA ASP A 54 5.57 -24.76 8.95
C ASP A 54 5.01 -25.47 10.20
N ASP A 55 4.89 -24.73 11.31
CA ASP A 55 4.48 -25.24 12.62
C ASP A 55 3.38 -24.38 13.28
N ALA A 56 2.48 -25.05 14.01
CA ALA A 56 1.43 -24.37 14.78
C ALA A 56 1.99 -23.47 15.90
N ASP A 57 3.13 -23.84 16.49
CA ASP A 57 3.80 -23.04 17.51
C ASP A 57 4.35 -21.73 16.93
N VAL A 58 4.86 -21.76 15.70
CA VAL A 58 5.34 -20.57 14.98
C VAL A 58 4.17 -19.66 14.64
N ALA A 59 3.07 -20.20 14.12
CA ALA A 59 1.87 -19.44 13.83
C ALA A 59 1.31 -18.74 15.09
N SER A 60 1.28 -19.46 16.23
CA SER A 60 0.86 -18.92 17.52
C SER A 60 1.79 -17.81 18.02
N ALA A 61 3.11 -17.99 17.89
CA ALA A 61 4.09 -16.98 18.26
C ALA A 61 3.93 -15.71 17.41
N VAL A 62 3.80 -15.84 16.08
CA VAL A 62 3.56 -14.73 15.16
C VAL A 62 2.26 -14.01 15.50
N TYR A 63 1.17 -14.74 15.69
CA TYR A 63 -0.12 -14.15 16.09
C TYR A 63 0.02 -13.35 17.39
N SER A 64 0.59 -13.94 18.43
CA SER A 64 0.69 -13.29 19.75
C SER A 64 1.59 -12.05 19.78
N GLN A 65 2.59 -12.00 18.91
CA GLN A 65 3.55 -10.90 18.88
C GLN A 65 3.16 -9.81 17.88
N CYS A 66 2.59 -10.19 16.74
CA CYS A 66 2.36 -9.27 15.62
C CYS A 66 0.93 -8.73 15.54
N ASP A 67 -0.06 -9.43 16.10
CA ASP A 67 -1.45 -8.95 16.07
C ASP A 67 -1.60 -7.62 16.81
N GLY A 68 -2.22 -6.64 16.15
CA GLY A 68 -2.38 -5.29 16.65
C GLY A 68 -1.13 -4.39 16.58
N LEU A 69 0.03 -4.90 16.16
CA LEU A 69 1.22 -4.08 15.95
C LEU A 69 1.05 -3.16 14.74
N GLU A 70 1.61 -1.96 14.86
CA GLU A 70 1.71 -1.02 13.76
C GLU A 70 2.88 -1.41 12.84
N PHE A 71 2.64 -1.41 11.54
CA PHE A 71 3.72 -1.57 10.57
C PHE A 71 4.53 -0.27 10.52
N GLU A 72 5.74 -0.31 11.08
CA GLU A 72 6.68 0.81 11.18
C GLU A 72 6.01 2.11 11.70
N ARG A 73 5.85 3.12 10.83
CA ARG A 73 5.21 4.40 11.12
C ARG A 73 4.03 4.67 10.19
N SER A 74 3.38 3.61 9.73
CA SER A 74 2.30 3.70 8.73
C SER A 74 0.93 4.00 9.32
N SER A 75 0.75 3.85 10.64
CA SER A 75 -0.54 3.82 11.34
C SER A 75 -1.52 2.74 10.92
N CYS A 76 -1.09 1.81 10.05
CA CYS A 76 -1.80 0.58 9.78
C CYS A 76 -1.41 -0.46 10.84
N ARG A 77 -2.40 -0.95 11.58
CA ARG A 77 -2.20 -2.07 12.52
C ARG A 77 -2.53 -3.38 11.82
N LEU A 78 -1.73 -4.40 12.10
CA LEU A 78 -2.00 -5.75 11.63
C LEU A 78 -3.22 -6.32 12.36
N ASP A 79 -4.15 -6.91 11.61
CA ASP A 79 -5.28 -7.71 12.12
C ASP A 79 -5.04 -9.14 11.64
N LEU A 80 -4.47 -9.96 12.51
CA LEU A 80 -4.17 -11.36 12.20
C LEU A 80 -5.33 -12.23 12.67
N ARG A 81 -5.70 -13.22 11.86
CA ARG A 81 -6.76 -14.19 12.21
C ARG A 81 -6.41 -15.55 11.64
N TYR A 82 -6.78 -16.59 12.37
CA TYR A 82 -6.68 -17.96 11.88
C TYR A 82 -7.73 -18.21 10.80
N VAL A 83 -7.30 -18.88 9.75
CA VAL A 83 -8.16 -19.30 8.64
C VAL A 83 -8.72 -20.67 8.97
N PRO A 84 -10.05 -20.87 8.89
CA PRO A 84 -10.67 -22.19 9.02
C PRO A 84 -10.24 -23.15 7.90
N ASP A 85 -10.13 -24.44 8.21
CA ASP A 85 -9.69 -25.48 7.25
C ASP A 85 -10.64 -25.63 6.04
N ASP A 86 -11.90 -25.21 6.18
CA ASP A 86 -12.92 -25.27 5.13
C ASP A 86 -12.93 -24.05 4.18
N GLN A 87 -12.09 -23.04 4.45
CA GLN A 87 -11.99 -21.86 3.62
C GLN A 87 -11.20 -22.15 2.34
N SER A 88 -11.87 -22.10 1.18
CA SER A 88 -11.20 -22.16 -0.13
C SER A 88 -10.80 -20.77 -0.64
N PHE A 89 -9.69 -20.72 -1.36
CA PHE A 89 -9.16 -19.52 -2.04
C PHE A 89 -9.10 -19.69 -3.57
N GLU A 90 -9.69 -20.76 -4.10
CA GLU A 90 -9.73 -21.06 -5.53
C GLU A 90 -10.41 -19.93 -6.33
N GLY A 91 -9.86 -19.62 -7.50
CA GLY A 91 -10.40 -18.58 -8.39
C GLY A 91 -10.11 -17.13 -7.96
N ARG A 92 -9.27 -16.91 -6.94
CA ARG A 92 -8.77 -15.57 -6.59
C ARG A 92 -7.44 -15.32 -7.26
N GLU A 93 -7.33 -14.17 -7.93
CA GLU A 93 -6.06 -13.69 -8.46
C GLU A 93 -5.15 -13.27 -7.30
N VAL A 94 -3.96 -13.88 -7.24
CA VAL A 94 -2.95 -13.53 -6.24
C VAL A 94 -2.15 -12.36 -6.78
N ARG A 95 -2.18 -11.24 -6.07
CA ARG A 95 -1.45 -10.03 -6.47
C ARG A 95 0.07 -10.23 -6.37
N ASP A 96 0.54 -10.70 -5.21
CA ASP A 96 1.96 -10.83 -4.88
C ASP A 96 2.20 -12.12 -4.06
N VAL A 97 3.34 -12.79 -4.26
CA VAL A 97 3.76 -13.99 -3.53
C VAL A 97 5.21 -13.82 -3.07
N ALA A 98 5.49 -14.16 -1.81
CA ALA A 98 6.84 -14.18 -1.27
C ALA A 98 7.06 -15.48 -0.46
N THR A 99 8.09 -16.24 -0.81
CA THR A 99 8.48 -17.48 -0.13
C THR A 99 9.76 -17.33 0.70
N GLU A 100 10.60 -16.35 0.35
CA GLU A 100 11.83 -16.03 1.04
C GLU A 100 11.98 -14.52 1.21
N VAL A 101 12.78 -14.10 2.19
CA VAL A 101 13.10 -12.69 2.40
C VAL A 101 14.13 -12.27 1.34
N PRO A 102 13.81 -11.31 0.45
CA PRO A 102 14.76 -10.82 -0.54
C PRO A 102 15.98 -10.20 0.16
N SER A 103 17.19 -10.43 -0.38
CA SER A 103 18.43 -9.89 0.21
C SER A 103 18.47 -8.37 0.22
N ASP A 104 17.81 -7.74 -0.75
CA ASP A 104 17.80 -6.29 -0.97
C ASP A 104 16.41 -5.69 -0.70
N TYR A 105 15.68 -6.22 0.28
CA TYR A 105 14.36 -5.70 0.64
C TYR A 105 14.45 -4.29 1.25
N GLU A 106 13.87 -3.30 0.57
CA GLU A 106 13.64 -1.96 1.11
C GLU A 106 12.16 -1.84 1.51
N PRO A 107 11.84 -1.64 2.81
CA PRO A 107 10.46 -1.47 3.24
C PRO A 107 9.84 -0.22 2.60
N PRO A 108 8.58 -0.30 2.14
CA PRO A 108 7.90 0.85 1.57
C PRO A 108 7.63 1.88 2.68
N ASP A 109 8.12 3.11 2.48
CA ASP A 109 7.75 4.25 3.33
C ASP A 109 6.37 4.76 2.92
N PHE A 110 5.35 4.39 3.70
CA PHE A 110 3.99 4.86 3.52
C PHE A 110 3.34 5.21 4.86
N GLN A 111 2.47 6.22 4.84
CA GLN A 111 1.70 6.65 6.01
C GLN A 111 0.24 6.78 5.66
N MET A 112 -0.60 6.20 6.51
CA MET A 112 -2.02 6.15 6.27
C MET A 112 -2.73 7.37 6.87
N LYS A 113 -2.81 8.43 6.07
CA LYS A 113 -3.42 9.71 6.48
C LYS A 113 -4.88 9.56 6.93
N ALA A 114 -5.64 8.63 6.35
CA ALA A 114 -7.04 8.40 6.71
C ALA A 114 -7.24 7.92 8.16
N LEU A 115 -6.22 7.30 8.76
CA LEU A 115 -6.28 6.84 10.15
C LEU A 115 -5.90 7.95 11.14
N GLN A 116 -4.96 8.83 10.77
CA GLN A 116 -4.44 9.90 11.64
C GLN A 116 -5.18 11.25 11.51
N HIS A 117 -5.65 11.61 10.30
CA HIS A 117 -6.16 12.94 9.98
C HIS A 117 -7.63 12.93 9.56
N THR A 118 -8.30 14.06 9.78
CA THR A 118 -9.69 14.30 9.36
C THR A 118 -9.79 14.84 7.93
N ASN A 119 -8.75 15.54 7.45
CA ASN A 119 -8.65 16.00 6.07
C ASN A 119 -7.74 15.05 5.28
N VAL A 120 -8.32 14.31 4.35
CA VAL A 120 -7.66 13.25 3.59
C VAL A 120 -7.92 13.49 2.11
N LYS A 121 -6.86 13.44 1.31
CA LYS A 121 -6.97 13.49 -0.16
C LYS A 121 -7.31 12.10 -0.69
N LEU A 122 -8.14 12.04 -1.73
CA LEU A 122 -8.53 10.80 -2.39
C LEU A 122 -7.32 10.21 -3.13
N SER A 123 -6.95 8.98 -2.82
CA SER A 123 -5.78 8.28 -3.39
C SER A 123 -6.15 7.37 -4.57
N TRP A 124 -7.39 7.44 -5.06
CA TRP A 124 -7.88 6.55 -6.10
C TRP A 124 -7.16 6.74 -7.44
N ASP A 125 -6.88 7.99 -7.81
CA ASP A 125 -6.15 8.38 -9.02
C ASP A 125 -4.69 8.81 -8.75
N ASP A 126 -4.18 8.59 -7.52
CA ASP A 126 -2.80 8.93 -7.21
C ASP A 126 -1.82 7.98 -7.93
N ASP A 127 -0.75 8.56 -8.50
CA ASP A 127 0.30 7.80 -9.16
C ASP A 127 1.07 6.91 -8.16
N ASP A 128 1.44 5.70 -8.60
CA ASP A 128 2.30 4.83 -7.79
C ASP A 128 3.67 5.52 -7.54
N PRO A 129 4.09 5.67 -6.27
CA PRO A 129 5.35 6.34 -5.93
C PRO A 129 6.57 5.61 -6.48
N THR A 130 6.52 4.27 -6.60
CA THR A 130 7.61 3.47 -7.19
C THR A 130 7.77 3.79 -8.67
N ARG A 131 6.64 3.86 -9.39
CA ARG A 131 6.60 4.24 -10.81
C ARG A 131 7.10 5.65 -11.05
N THR A 132 6.67 6.59 -10.21
CA THR A 132 7.11 7.99 -10.32
C THR A 132 8.61 8.14 -10.04
N LYS A 133 9.15 7.41 -9.06
CA LYS A 133 10.60 7.38 -8.76
C LYS A 133 11.41 6.79 -9.92
N ALA A 134 10.93 5.70 -10.53
CA ALA A 134 11.58 5.08 -11.69
C ALA A 134 11.63 6.05 -12.89
N LEU A 135 10.50 6.68 -13.23
CA LEU A 135 10.40 7.63 -14.35
C LEU A 135 11.24 8.90 -14.16
N ARG A 136 11.44 9.34 -12.92
CA ARG A 136 12.24 10.54 -12.59
C ARG A 136 13.75 10.27 -12.46
N ARG A 137 14.18 9.01 -12.37
CA ARG A 137 15.61 8.67 -12.31
C ARG A 137 16.25 8.81 -13.69
N LYS A 138 17.47 9.36 -13.74
CA LYS A 138 18.25 9.46 -14.98
C LYS A 138 18.67 8.06 -15.42
N LEU A 139 18.20 7.58 -16.57
CA LEU A 139 18.61 6.29 -17.14
C LEU A 139 20.13 6.29 -17.40
N THR A 140 20.85 5.42 -16.72
CA THR A 140 22.22 5.02 -17.05
C THR A 140 22.22 3.56 -17.50
N GLU A 141 22.91 3.25 -18.59
CA GLU A 141 22.88 1.97 -19.33
C GLU A 141 23.03 0.73 -18.42
N ASP A 142 23.88 0.79 -17.39
CA ASP A 142 24.14 -0.33 -16.46
C ASP A 142 23.01 -0.61 -15.44
N ARG A 143 22.04 0.31 -15.31
CA ARG A 143 20.92 0.19 -14.35
C ARG A 143 19.59 -0.18 -15.00
N LEU A 144 19.55 -0.32 -16.32
CA LEU A 144 18.42 -0.90 -17.07
C LEU A 144 18.35 -2.43 -16.88
N LYS A 145 18.57 -2.96 -15.67
CA LYS A 145 18.51 -4.41 -15.47
C LYS A 145 17.10 -4.92 -15.81
N ASP A 146 17.06 -6.11 -16.39
CA ASP A 146 15.85 -6.72 -16.98
C ASP A 146 14.66 -6.81 -16.00
N GLU A 147 14.90 -6.85 -14.69
CA GLU A 147 13.87 -6.84 -13.64
C GLU A 147 13.07 -5.51 -13.60
N ASP A 148 13.75 -4.37 -13.80
CA ASP A 148 13.11 -3.05 -13.91
C ASP A 148 12.33 -2.91 -15.23
N PHE A 149 12.64 -3.69 -16.27
CA PHE A 149 11.86 -3.73 -17.51
C PHE A 149 10.69 -4.70 -17.42
N ALA A 150 10.85 -5.83 -16.72
CA ALA A 150 9.81 -6.85 -16.54
C ALA A 150 8.58 -6.28 -15.85
N ALA A 151 8.76 -5.40 -14.85
CA ALA A 151 7.65 -4.70 -14.19
C ALA A 151 6.84 -3.78 -15.12
N TYR A 152 7.39 -3.39 -16.28
CA TYR A 152 6.78 -2.48 -17.25
C TYR A 152 6.46 -3.12 -18.60
N MET A 153 6.93 -4.35 -18.87
CA MET A 153 6.64 -5.09 -20.11
C MET A 153 5.22 -5.63 -20.19
N GLY A 154 4.35 -5.25 -19.26
CA GLY A 154 2.96 -5.68 -19.22
C GLY A 154 2.86 -7.17 -18.87
N SER A 155 1.90 -7.52 -18.02
CA SER A 155 1.45 -8.91 -17.92
C SER A 155 0.73 -9.27 -19.24
N ASP A 156 1.48 -9.44 -20.32
CA ASP A 156 1.02 -10.02 -21.59
C ASP A 156 1.33 -11.53 -21.59
N SER A 157 0.91 -12.20 -20.52
CA SER A 157 0.63 -13.64 -20.58
C SER A 157 -0.88 -13.78 -20.76
N SER A 158 -1.39 -13.27 -21.89
CA SER A 158 -2.68 -13.75 -22.39
C SER A 158 -2.55 -15.26 -22.59
N GLU A 159 -3.43 -15.98 -21.91
CA GLU A 159 -3.64 -17.42 -21.99
C GLU A 159 -3.44 -17.95 -23.42
N GLU A 160 -2.43 -18.80 -23.61
CA GLU A 160 -2.43 -19.73 -24.73
C GLU A 160 -3.56 -20.74 -24.45
N GLU A 161 -4.74 -20.50 -25.03
CA GLU A 161 -5.78 -21.51 -25.19
C GLU A 161 -5.21 -22.67 -26.05
N GLU A 162 -4.69 -23.70 -25.39
CA GLU A 162 -4.52 -25.02 -26.02
C GLU A 162 -5.91 -25.64 -26.25
N GLU A 163 -6.50 -25.37 -27.42
CA GLU A 163 -7.50 -26.25 -28.03
C GLU A 163 -6.81 -27.59 -28.39
N GLU A 164 -6.99 -28.63 -27.56
CA GLU A 164 -6.85 -30.03 -27.98
C GLU A 164 -8.20 -30.77 -27.78
N GLU A 165 -8.58 -31.53 -28.81
CA GLU A 165 -9.87 -32.21 -29.09
C GLU A 165 -10.71 -32.79 -27.92
#